data_AF-A0AA39A306-F1
#
_entry.id   AF-A0AA39A306-F1
#
_cell.length_a   1.000
_cell.length_b   1.000
_cell.length_c   1.000
_cell.angle_alpha   90.00
_cell.angle_beta   90.00
_cell.angle_gamma   90.00
#
_symmetry.space_group_name_H-M   'P 1'
#
loop_
_entity.id
_entity.type
_entity.pdbx_description
1 polymer ?
#
loop_
_entity_poly.entity_id
_entity_poly.type
_entity_poly.pdbx_seq_one_letter_code
_entity_poly.pdbx_strand_id
1 'polypeptide(L)'
;MAAATPLHLQNKPHHHHHRLSSLFSSSLPFSIKTTPLSTSKPSSLIISSTSNPLLSGRKLRAAVIGGGPAGSSAAETLAAGGIETFLFERSPASSKPCGGAIPLCMLEEFSIPPELVDRKVTRMKIISPSNLTVDFGKTLKPNEYIAMLRREVLDSFLRRRAETAGATAITALVTSLDLPSSPASPYVIHYNAGGSRHSLAVDVVIGADGANSRVAKSIKAGDYSCAIAFQERIKLPDEKMEYYQDLAEMYVGNDVSPDFYAWVFPKCDHVAVGTGTVCSKQNIKLYQRGIRERVEPKISGGKVIKVEAHPIPEHPRPVRIRGRVALVGDAAGYVTKCSGEGIYFAAKSGKLCAEAILKASEGGLRMISEEDLRREYLKEWDGKYLVTYRLLDLLHRVFYGSNAAREALVELCGDEYVQRMTFESYLYKRLAEGDRWEDAKMVFNTFGSLIRCQIVGRDIQALRV
;
A
#
# COMPACT_ATOMS: atom_id res chain seq x y z
N MET A 1 -43.44 43.24 33.88
CA MET A 1 -44.49 42.95 34.88
C MET A 1 -44.08 41.62 35.52
N ALA A 2 -43.68 41.54 36.79
CA ALA A 2 -44.46 41.80 38.01
C ALA A 2 -45.64 40.81 38.12
N ALA A 3 -45.84 40.05 39.20
CA ALA A 3 -45.41 40.17 40.62
C ALA A 3 -45.36 38.74 41.27
N ALA A 4 -44.96 38.45 42.53
CA ALA A 4 -44.09 39.08 43.54
C ALA A 4 -43.75 38.03 44.64
N THR A 5 -42.75 38.33 45.50
CA THR A 5 -42.39 37.54 46.72
C THR A 5 -43.20 38.01 47.95
N PRO A 6 -43.22 37.29 49.11
CA PRO A 6 -42.19 37.53 50.16
C PRO A 6 -41.85 36.35 51.12
N LEU A 7 -40.69 36.47 51.83
CA LEU A 7 -40.40 36.24 53.29
C LEU A 7 -41.12 35.10 54.09
N HIS A 8 -40.64 34.45 55.18
CA HIS A 8 -39.37 34.22 55.94
C HIS A 8 -39.72 33.31 57.18
N LEU A 9 -38.88 32.76 58.09
CA LEU A 9 -37.42 32.82 58.39
C LEU A 9 -36.91 31.50 59.09
N GLN A 10 -35.97 31.61 60.04
CA GLN A 10 -35.27 30.57 60.84
C GLN A 10 -36.12 29.80 61.87
N ASN A 11 -35.80 28.51 62.13
CA ASN A 11 -35.03 28.11 63.33
C ASN A 11 -34.57 26.63 63.38
N LYS A 12 -33.63 26.33 64.29
CA LYS A 12 -33.07 25.01 64.68
C LYS A 12 -33.22 24.86 66.21
N PRO A 13 -33.33 23.65 66.82
CA PRO A 13 -32.12 22.90 67.25
C PRO A 13 -32.23 21.35 67.44
N HIS A 14 -31.07 20.69 67.68
CA HIS A 14 -30.69 19.58 68.61
C HIS A 14 -31.71 18.46 69.07
N HIS A 15 -31.33 17.21 69.44
CA HIS A 15 -30.03 16.49 69.49
C HIS A 15 -30.15 14.94 69.62
N HIS A 16 -28.98 14.25 69.76
CA HIS A 16 -28.76 12.81 70.03
C HIS A 16 -29.13 11.84 68.86
N HIS A 17 -28.58 10.62 68.70
CA HIS A 17 -27.32 9.97 69.12
C HIS A 17 -27.00 8.80 68.13
N HIS A 18 -25.97 7.92 68.24
CA HIS A 18 -24.95 7.58 69.24
C HIS A 18 -23.61 7.23 68.51
N ARG A 19 -22.47 7.11 69.21
CA ARG A 19 -21.18 6.64 68.64
C ARG A 19 -20.97 5.13 68.86
N LEU A 20 -20.23 4.48 67.95
CA LEU A 20 -19.00 3.73 68.28
C LEU A 20 -18.17 3.38 67.03
N SER A 21 -16.85 3.20 67.22
CA SER A 21 -15.86 2.72 66.24
C SER A 21 -15.48 1.25 66.56
N SER A 22 -14.62 0.50 65.87
CA SER A 22 -13.57 0.75 64.86
C SER A 22 -13.12 -0.62 64.24
N LEU A 23 -12.08 -0.62 63.40
CA LEU A 23 -11.35 -1.80 62.85
C LEU A 23 -12.07 -2.48 61.65
N PHE A 24 -11.40 -2.90 60.57
CA PHE A 24 -9.97 -2.88 60.21
C PHE A 24 -9.68 -2.03 58.96
N SER A 25 -8.42 -1.61 58.80
CA SER A 25 -7.92 -0.82 57.66
C SER A 25 -6.80 -1.54 56.91
N SER A 26 -6.92 -1.69 55.59
CA SER A 26 -5.84 -2.21 54.72
C SER A 26 -5.91 -1.66 53.29
N SER A 27 -6.05 -0.34 53.15
CA SER A 27 -6.01 0.36 51.86
C SER A 27 -4.56 0.56 51.39
N LEU A 28 -4.07 -0.32 50.51
CA LEU A 28 -2.82 -0.12 49.77
C LEU A 28 -2.99 1.02 48.75
N PRO A 29 -2.20 2.10 48.81
CA PRO A 29 -2.25 3.16 47.81
C PRO A 29 -1.49 2.72 46.56
N PHE A 30 -2.22 2.32 45.51
CA PHE A 30 -1.60 2.02 44.21
C PHE A 30 -1.18 3.32 43.51
N SER A 31 -0.05 3.88 43.96
CA SER A 31 0.54 5.10 43.42
C SER A 31 1.03 4.85 42.00
N ILE A 32 0.15 5.10 41.02
CA ILE A 32 0.52 5.15 39.61
C ILE A 32 1.47 6.33 39.44
N LYS A 33 2.78 6.06 39.50
CA LYS A 33 3.80 6.98 39.02
C LYS A 33 3.60 7.14 37.53
N THR A 34 2.91 8.21 37.15
CA THR A 34 2.90 8.73 35.78
C THR A 34 4.29 9.29 35.46
N THR A 35 5.25 8.38 35.24
CA THR A 35 6.55 8.72 34.66
C THR A 35 6.28 9.53 33.40
N PRO A 36 6.76 10.78 33.29
CA PRO A 36 6.52 11.58 32.10
C PRO A 36 7.11 10.82 30.92
N LEU A 37 6.28 10.54 29.91
CA LEU A 37 6.75 9.88 28.70
C LEU A 37 7.78 10.80 28.07
N SER A 38 9.05 10.41 28.11
CA SER A 38 10.14 11.19 27.52
C SER A 38 9.92 11.23 26.02
N THR A 39 9.31 12.30 25.52
CA THR A 39 9.18 12.59 24.10
C THR A 39 10.52 13.06 23.56
N SER A 40 11.51 12.15 23.59
CA SER A 40 12.73 12.30 22.83
C SER A 40 12.34 12.50 21.37
N LYS A 41 12.51 13.73 20.87
CA LYS A 41 12.48 13.98 19.43
C LYS A 41 13.42 12.97 18.78
N PRO A 42 13.01 12.22 17.74
CA PRO A 42 13.88 11.24 17.11
C PRO A 42 15.13 11.96 16.62
N SER A 43 16.27 11.67 17.27
CA SER A 43 17.55 12.24 16.91
C SER A 43 17.88 11.74 15.51
N SER A 44 17.90 12.63 14.52
CA SER A 44 18.30 12.30 13.17
C SER A 44 19.75 11.80 13.19
N LEU A 45 19.93 10.49 13.17
CA LEU A 45 21.26 9.86 13.18
C LEU A 45 22.00 10.25 11.90
N ILE A 46 23.06 11.04 12.07
CA ILE A 46 23.96 11.46 11.01
C ILE A 46 25.15 10.51 11.04
N ILE A 47 25.33 9.75 9.96
CA ILE A 47 26.38 8.73 9.84
C ILE A 47 27.10 8.95 8.52
N SER A 48 28.34 9.45 8.59
CA SER A 48 29.17 9.72 7.43
C SER A 48 30.45 8.87 7.47
N SER A 49 30.65 8.05 6.45
CA SER A 49 31.89 7.33 6.17
C SER A 49 31.96 7.01 4.68
N THR A 50 33.01 7.44 4.00
CA THR A 50 33.26 7.13 2.58
C THR A 50 34.03 5.82 2.38
N SER A 51 34.69 5.32 3.42
CA SER A 51 35.30 3.99 3.46
C SER A 51 34.38 2.96 4.12
N ASN A 52 34.52 1.71 3.71
CA ASN A 52 33.94 0.56 4.40
C ASN A 52 35.06 -0.46 4.67
N PRO A 53 35.32 -0.91 5.92
CA PRO A 53 36.31 -1.95 6.16
C PRO A 53 35.90 -3.25 5.46
N LEU A 54 36.87 -4.13 5.20
CA LEU A 54 36.62 -5.46 4.63
C LEU A 54 35.61 -6.24 5.50
N LEU A 55 34.90 -7.19 4.89
CA LEU A 55 33.85 -7.96 5.59
C LEU A 55 34.39 -8.86 6.70
N SER A 56 35.68 -9.21 6.66
CA SER A 56 36.35 -9.98 7.73
C SER A 56 36.27 -9.21 9.06
N GLY A 57 35.58 -9.80 10.05
CA GLY A 57 35.37 -9.20 11.37
C GLY A 57 34.07 -8.41 11.56
N ARG A 58 33.19 -8.32 10.55
CA ARG A 58 31.87 -7.66 10.68
C ARG A 58 30.78 -8.37 9.88
N LYS A 59 29.54 -7.89 10.03
CA LYS A 59 28.41 -8.26 9.16
C LYS A 59 28.34 -7.36 7.93
N LEU A 60 27.63 -7.79 6.90
CA LEU A 60 27.29 -6.96 5.74
C LEU A 60 26.58 -5.67 6.18
N ARG A 61 26.81 -4.61 5.42
CA ARG A 61 26.18 -3.30 5.58
C ARG A 61 25.24 -3.04 4.42
N ALA A 62 23.97 -2.79 4.72
CA ALA A 62 22.91 -2.64 3.74
C ALA A 62 22.26 -1.26 3.81
N ALA A 63 22.16 -0.55 2.68
CA ALA A 63 21.33 0.64 2.58
C ALA A 63 19.99 0.31 1.90
N VAL A 64 18.89 0.57 2.59
CA VAL A 64 17.53 0.44 2.07
C VAL A 64 16.98 1.85 1.85
N ILE A 65 16.76 2.21 0.58
CA ILE A 65 16.42 3.59 0.22
C ILE A 65 14.91 3.70 -0.01
N GLY A 66 14.18 4.35 0.91
CA GLY A 66 12.74 4.58 0.86
C GLY A 66 11.97 3.77 1.93
N GLY A 67 11.46 4.45 2.97
CA GLY A 67 10.73 3.87 4.10
C GLY A 67 9.23 3.66 3.85
N GLY A 68 8.85 3.31 2.63
CA GLY A 68 7.53 2.76 2.32
C GLY A 68 7.44 1.26 2.63
N PRO A 69 6.31 0.58 2.35
CA PRO A 69 6.12 -0.84 2.69
C PRO A 69 7.26 -1.75 2.22
N ALA A 70 7.77 -1.56 0.99
CA ALA A 70 8.89 -2.34 0.47
C ALA A 70 10.17 -2.19 1.29
N GLY A 71 10.64 -0.95 1.50
CA GLY A 71 11.90 -0.72 2.21
C GLY A 71 11.80 -0.99 3.71
N SER A 72 10.66 -0.72 4.33
CA SER A 72 10.42 -1.07 5.73
C SER A 72 10.47 -2.58 5.95
N SER A 73 9.75 -3.37 5.13
CA SER A 73 9.80 -4.84 5.22
C SER A 73 11.18 -5.41 4.88
N ALA A 74 11.87 -4.85 3.88
CA ALA A 74 13.24 -5.24 3.57
C ALA A 74 14.21 -4.97 4.74
N ALA A 75 14.12 -3.78 5.35
CA ALA A 75 15.00 -3.39 6.44
C ALA A 75 14.73 -4.16 7.74
N GLU A 76 13.45 -4.44 8.05
CA GLU A 76 13.06 -5.32 9.16
C GLU A 76 13.66 -6.71 9.00
N THR A 77 13.49 -7.33 7.82
CA THR A 77 14.03 -8.66 7.54
C THR A 77 15.56 -8.69 7.60
N LEU A 78 16.26 -7.74 6.98
CA LEU A 78 17.73 -7.67 7.02
C LEU A 78 18.26 -7.51 8.46
N ALA A 79 17.68 -6.60 9.25
CA ALA A 79 18.12 -6.33 10.61
C ALA A 79 17.84 -7.51 11.55
N ALA A 80 16.67 -8.14 11.46
CA ALA A 80 16.35 -9.37 12.19
C ALA A 80 17.29 -10.55 11.83
N GLY A 81 17.80 -10.58 10.59
CA GLY A 81 18.83 -11.50 10.15
C GLY A 81 20.28 -11.10 10.51
N GLY A 82 20.48 -10.03 11.27
CA GLY A 82 21.78 -9.59 11.77
C GLY A 82 22.65 -8.82 10.76
N ILE A 83 22.07 -8.26 9.69
CA ILE A 83 22.77 -7.36 8.76
C ILE A 83 22.70 -5.92 9.28
N GLU A 84 23.83 -5.20 9.25
CA GLU A 84 23.91 -3.80 9.69
C GLU A 84 23.15 -2.92 8.67
N THR A 85 21.94 -2.52 9.05
CA THR A 85 20.92 -2.05 8.09
C THR A 85 20.57 -0.58 8.30
N PHE A 86 20.62 0.21 7.23
CA PHE A 86 20.32 1.64 7.19
C PHE A 86 19.07 1.91 6.36
N LEU A 87 17.98 2.33 7.00
CA LEU A 87 16.70 2.63 6.34
C LEU A 87 16.56 4.14 6.13
N PHE A 88 16.68 4.59 4.88
CA PHE A 88 16.55 6.01 4.54
C PHE A 88 15.10 6.37 4.21
N GLU A 89 14.54 7.39 4.87
CA GLU A 89 13.22 7.95 4.51
C GLU A 89 13.26 9.49 4.50
N ARG A 90 12.75 10.10 3.43
CA ARG A 90 12.78 11.55 3.22
C ARG A 90 11.76 12.31 4.07
N SER A 91 10.60 11.70 4.29
CA SER A 91 9.42 12.39 4.79
C SER A 91 8.53 11.45 5.62
N PRO A 92 8.97 10.97 6.81
CA PRO A 92 8.25 9.95 7.58
C PRO A 92 6.81 10.30 7.99
N ALA A 93 6.47 11.59 8.08
CA ALA A 93 5.11 12.06 8.36
C ALA A 93 4.19 12.08 7.11
N SER A 94 4.72 11.77 5.92
CA SER A 94 3.99 11.71 4.65
C SER A 94 3.83 10.26 4.19
N SER A 95 2.85 10.01 3.34
CA SER A 95 2.63 8.73 2.68
C SER A 95 2.45 8.90 1.16
N LYS A 96 2.62 7.81 0.39
CA LYS A 96 2.22 7.78 -1.04
C LYS A 96 0.68 7.80 -1.12
N PRO A 97 0.07 8.69 -1.92
CA PRO A 97 -1.36 8.66 -2.23
C PRO A 97 -1.81 7.29 -2.70
N CYS A 98 -2.88 6.77 -2.12
CA CYS A 98 -3.33 5.40 -2.35
C CYS A 98 -4.76 5.19 -1.85
N GLY A 99 -5.51 4.32 -2.54
CA GLY A 99 -6.79 3.81 -2.08
C GLY A 99 -6.71 2.96 -0.79
N GLY A 100 -5.53 2.40 -0.48
CA GLY A 100 -5.26 1.79 0.83
C GLY A 100 -6.01 0.49 1.13
N ALA A 101 -6.35 -0.29 0.10
CA ALA A 101 -6.84 -1.66 0.22
C ALA A 101 -5.68 -2.65 0.28
N ILE A 102 -5.74 -3.64 1.18
CA ILE A 102 -4.78 -4.76 1.24
C ILE A 102 -5.51 -6.12 1.39
N PRO A 103 -4.90 -7.22 0.93
CA PRO A 103 -5.44 -8.57 1.06
C PRO A 103 -5.23 -9.14 2.48
N LEU A 104 -6.02 -10.15 2.86
CA LEU A 104 -5.93 -10.81 4.17
C LEU A 104 -4.57 -11.46 4.40
N CYS A 105 -3.96 -12.08 3.38
CA CYS A 105 -2.63 -12.66 3.51
C CYS A 105 -1.55 -11.62 3.85
N MET A 106 -1.79 -10.32 3.60
CA MET A 106 -0.87 -9.26 4.03
C MET A 106 -0.99 -8.98 5.54
N LEU A 107 -2.19 -9.09 6.11
CA LEU A 107 -2.39 -8.95 7.56
C LEU A 107 -1.64 -10.05 8.32
N GLU A 108 -1.72 -11.29 7.84
CA GLU A 108 -1.02 -12.43 8.42
C GLU A 108 0.50 -12.36 8.18
N GLU A 109 0.95 -12.31 6.92
CA GLU A 109 2.37 -12.42 6.57
C GLU A 109 3.23 -11.27 7.14
N PHE A 110 2.65 -10.09 7.26
CA PHE A 110 3.30 -8.90 7.82
C PHE A 110 2.77 -8.55 9.21
N SER A 111 2.05 -9.48 9.86
CA SER A 111 1.53 -9.40 11.24
C SER A 111 0.97 -8.01 11.57
N ILE A 112 0.09 -7.50 10.71
CA ILE A 112 -0.51 -6.17 10.79
C ILE A 112 -1.69 -6.25 11.78
N PRO A 113 -1.67 -5.54 12.91
CA PRO A 113 -2.70 -5.65 13.92
C PRO A 113 -4.07 -5.20 13.39
N PRO A 114 -5.18 -5.91 13.71
CA PRO A 114 -6.52 -5.58 13.24
C PRO A 114 -6.98 -4.15 13.56
N GLU A 115 -6.48 -3.54 14.64
CA GLU A 115 -6.77 -2.17 15.03
C GLU A 115 -6.18 -1.10 14.08
N LEU A 116 -5.30 -1.48 13.15
CA LEU A 116 -4.85 -0.59 12.07
C LEU A 116 -5.80 -0.58 10.86
N VAL A 117 -6.82 -1.45 10.85
CA VAL A 117 -7.82 -1.57 9.78
C VAL A 117 -8.98 -0.59 10.03
N ASP A 118 -8.94 0.55 9.35
CA ASP A 118 -9.95 1.62 9.42
C ASP A 118 -11.37 1.15 9.04
N ARG A 119 -11.48 0.23 8.08
CA ARG A 119 -12.73 -0.45 7.66
C ARG A 119 -12.47 -1.86 7.15
N LYS A 120 -13.43 -2.76 7.37
CA LYS A 120 -13.47 -4.11 6.78
C LYS A 120 -14.51 -4.09 5.67
N VAL A 121 -14.07 -4.17 4.42
CA VAL A 121 -14.97 -4.13 3.26
C VAL A 121 -15.39 -5.55 2.89
N THR A 122 -16.65 -5.87 3.17
CA THR A 122 -17.30 -7.14 2.84
C THR A 122 -18.22 -7.03 1.61
N ARG A 123 -18.45 -5.82 1.10
CA ARG A 123 -19.21 -5.57 -0.12
C ARG A 123 -18.44 -4.63 -1.03
N MET A 124 -18.38 -4.93 -2.32
CA MET A 124 -17.93 -3.99 -3.33
C MET A 124 -19.03 -3.81 -4.37
N LYS A 125 -19.20 -2.61 -4.93
CA LYS A 125 -20.01 -2.42 -6.14
C LYS A 125 -19.11 -2.15 -7.32
N ILE A 126 -19.42 -2.75 -8.45
CA ILE A 126 -18.79 -2.48 -9.74
C ILE A 126 -19.85 -1.82 -10.63
N ILE A 127 -19.57 -0.59 -11.08
CA ILE A 127 -20.50 0.26 -11.80
C ILE A 127 -19.98 0.50 -13.22
N SER A 128 -20.79 0.16 -14.21
CA SER A 128 -20.45 0.19 -15.63
C SER A 128 -20.57 1.59 -16.26
N PRO A 129 -20.17 1.77 -17.53
CA PRO A 129 -20.34 3.04 -18.24
C PRO A 129 -21.78 3.55 -18.25
N SER A 130 -22.77 2.66 -18.46
CA SER A 130 -24.22 2.94 -18.41
C SER A 130 -24.82 2.98 -17.01
N ASN A 131 -24.01 2.73 -15.96
CA ASN A 131 -24.39 2.57 -14.55
C ASN A 131 -25.14 1.27 -14.21
N LEU A 132 -25.04 0.22 -15.04
CA LEU A 132 -25.30 -1.14 -14.54
C LEU A 132 -24.42 -1.37 -13.31
N THR A 133 -25.04 -1.77 -12.20
CA THR A 133 -24.38 -1.93 -10.90
C THR A 133 -24.45 -3.39 -10.47
N VAL A 134 -23.28 -3.97 -10.19
CA VAL A 134 -23.14 -5.34 -9.70
C VAL A 134 -22.57 -5.33 -8.29
N ASP A 135 -23.25 -6.01 -7.36
CA ASP A 135 -22.71 -6.31 -6.04
C ASP A 135 -21.71 -7.47 -6.12
N PHE A 136 -20.46 -7.16 -5.80
CA PHE A 136 -19.27 -7.99 -5.88
C PHE A 136 -18.72 -8.27 -4.48
N GLY A 137 -18.68 -9.54 -4.07
CA GLY A 137 -18.37 -9.96 -2.69
C GLY A 137 -19.34 -10.99 -2.12
N LYS A 138 -20.32 -11.46 -2.90
CA LYS A 138 -21.34 -12.44 -2.45
C LYS A 138 -20.72 -13.77 -2.02
N THR A 139 -19.55 -14.11 -2.56
CA THR A 139 -18.81 -15.34 -2.29
C THR A 139 -17.72 -15.21 -1.21
N LEU A 140 -17.62 -14.05 -0.53
CA LEU A 140 -16.75 -13.88 0.64
C LEU A 140 -17.26 -14.74 1.80
N LYS A 141 -16.36 -15.50 2.43
CA LYS A 141 -16.67 -16.27 3.65
C LYS A 141 -16.86 -15.30 4.84
N PRO A 142 -17.55 -15.69 5.93
CA PRO A 142 -17.87 -14.78 7.04
C PRO A 142 -16.66 -14.13 7.75
N ASN A 143 -15.46 -14.66 7.57
CA ASN A 143 -14.20 -14.13 8.08
C ASN A 143 -13.36 -13.38 7.02
N GLU A 144 -13.82 -13.30 5.78
CA GLU A 144 -13.11 -12.69 4.65
C GLU A 144 -13.58 -11.25 4.38
N TYR A 145 -12.63 -10.34 4.13
CA TYR A 145 -12.88 -8.93 3.84
C TYR A 145 -11.66 -8.31 3.15
N ILE A 146 -11.87 -7.24 2.37
CA ILE A 146 -10.78 -6.35 1.96
C ILE A 146 -10.46 -5.43 3.13
N ALA A 147 -9.20 -5.43 3.59
CA ALA A 147 -8.78 -4.58 4.70
C ALA A 147 -8.44 -3.17 4.19
N MET A 148 -9.11 -2.16 4.74
CA MET A 148 -8.91 -0.76 4.37
C MET A 148 -8.13 -0.01 5.44
N LEU A 149 -7.00 0.59 5.05
CA LEU A 149 -6.10 1.32 5.94
C LEU A 149 -5.71 2.68 5.34
N ARG A 150 -5.28 3.60 6.21
CA ARG A 150 -4.49 4.79 5.88
C ARG A 150 -3.01 4.45 5.73
N ARG A 151 -2.39 4.88 4.64
CA ARG A 151 -0.97 4.60 4.35
C ARG A 151 -0.01 5.23 5.36
N GLU A 152 -0.32 6.41 5.88
CA GLU A 152 0.45 7.05 6.94
C GLU A 152 0.47 6.25 8.26
N VAL A 153 -0.55 5.41 8.52
CA VAL A 153 -0.58 4.49 9.67
C VAL A 153 0.23 3.23 9.36
N LEU A 154 -0.03 2.57 8.23
CA LEU A 154 0.65 1.34 7.82
C LEU A 154 2.16 1.54 7.64
N ASP A 155 2.57 2.57 6.91
CA ASP A 155 3.98 2.86 6.65
C ASP A 155 4.73 3.21 7.96
N SER A 156 4.03 3.86 8.91
CA SER A 156 4.55 4.17 10.26
C SER A 156 4.69 2.94 11.15
N PHE A 157 3.79 1.97 11.03
CA PHE A 157 3.88 0.68 11.74
C PHE A 157 5.08 -0.14 11.22
N LEU A 158 5.18 -0.30 9.90
CA LEU A 158 6.25 -1.10 9.28
C LEU A 158 7.64 -0.49 9.53
N ARG A 159 7.80 0.84 9.49
CA ARG A 159 9.09 1.48 9.85
C ARG A 159 9.49 1.23 11.30
N ARG A 160 8.54 1.37 12.25
CA ARG A 160 8.82 1.11 13.67
C ARG A 160 9.17 -0.34 13.96
N ARG A 161 8.66 -1.29 13.18
CA ARG A 161 9.12 -2.69 13.24
C ARG A 161 10.54 -2.86 12.72
N ALA A 162 10.92 -2.21 11.61
CA ALA A 162 12.30 -2.21 11.16
C ALA A 162 13.26 -1.63 12.21
N GLU A 163 12.90 -0.50 12.84
CA GLU A 163 13.65 0.09 13.96
C GLU A 163 13.74 -0.87 15.15
N THR A 164 12.64 -1.54 15.52
CA THR A 164 12.60 -2.53 16.62
C THR A 164 13.45 -3.77 16.32
N ALA A 165 13.56 -4.17 15.04
CA ALA A 165 14.42 -5.25 14.57
C ALA A 165 15.91 -4.86 14.50
N GLY A 166 16.27 -3.61 14.79
CA GLY A 166 17.65 -3.11 14.81
C GLY A 166 18.08 -2.31 13.57
N ALA A 167 17.18 -1.99 12.64
CA ALA A 167 17.51 -1.13 11.50
C ALA A 167 17.70 0.33 11.95
N THR A 168 18.81 0.95 11.57
CA THR A 168 19.08 2.36 11.81
C THR A 168 18.27 3.21 10.83
N ALA A 169 17.20 3.84 11.31
CA ALA A 169 16.41 4.77 10.51
C ALA A 169 17.10 6.13 10.37
N ILE A 170 17.25 6.60 9.12
CA ILE A 170 17.87 7.87 8.78
C ILE A 170 16.83 8.74 8.06
N THR A 171 16.39 9.82 8.70
CA THR A 171 15.47 10.79 8.09
C THR A 171 16.24 11.72 7.15
N ALA A 172 16.25 11.40 5.85
CA ALA A 172 17.12 12.03 4.86
C ALA A 172 16.62 11.91 3.42
N LEU A 173 17.00 12.87 2.57
CA LEU A 173 16.90 12.76 1.11
C LEU A 173 18.19 12.17 0.55
N VAL A 174 18.17 10.91 0.09
CA VAL A 174 19.24 10.39 -0.77
C VAL A 174 19.25 11.17 -2.09
N THR A 175 20.42 11.69 -2.47
CA THR A 175 20.61 12.53 -3.65
C THR A 175 21.18 11.74 -4.83
N SER A 176 22.14 10.84 -4.57
CA SER A 176 22.83 10.02 -5.56
C SER A 176 23.40 8.75 -4.92
N LEU A 177 23.70 7.76 -5.77
CA LEU A 177 24.37 6.51 -5.45
C LEU A 177 25.57 6.36 -6.38
N ASP A 178 26.76 6.24 -5.81
CA ASP A 178 27.98 5.96 -6.55
C ASP A 178 28.19 4.44 -6.66
N LEU A 179 28.58 3.98 -7.85
CA LEU A 179 28.82 2.57 -8.12
C LEU A 179 30.31 2.23 -7.87
N PRO A 180 30.62 1.03 -7.35
CA PRO A 180 31.99 0.63 -7.02
C PRO A 180 32.87 0.51 -8.28
N SER A 181 34.12 0.97 -8.16
CA SER A 181 35.14 0.87 -9.22
C SER A 181 35.71 -0.55 -9.40
N SER A 182 35.52 -1.45 -8.42
CA SER A 182 35.88 -2.86 -8.51
C SER A 182 34.85 -3.73 -7.78
N PRO A 183 34.70 -5.03 -8.11
CA PRO A 183 33.71 -5.90 -7.47
C PRO A 183 33.81 -6.00 -5.94
N ALA A 184 34.99 -5.75 -5.35
CA ALA A 184 35.19 -5.77 -3.90
C ALA A 184 34.91 -4.42 -3.20
N SER A 185 34.80 -3.32 -3.95
CA SER A 185 34.61 -1.97 -3.38
C SER A 185 33.17 -1.75 -2.89
N PRO A 186 32.95 -0.87 -1.88
CA PRO A 186 31.62 -0.51 -1.42
C PRO A 186 30.88 0.43 -2.39
N TYR A 187 29.56 0.50 -2.24
CA TYR A 187 28.72 1.56 -2.80
C TYR A 187 28.73 2.77 -1.86
N VAL A 188 28.64 4.00 -2.38
CA VAL A 188 28.51 5.21 -1.54
C VAL A 188 27.15 5.86 -1.76
N ILE A 189 26.36 5.96 -0.69
CA ILE A 189 25.08 6.66 -0.65
C ILE A 189 25.35 8.12 -0.29
N HIS A 190 25.00 9.06 -1.16
CA HIS A 190 25.03 10.50 -0.82
C HIS A 190 23.65 10.98 -0.42
N TYR A 191 23.55 11.73 0.68
CA TYR A 191 22.26 12.16 1.22
C TYR A 191 22.31 13.52 1.91
N ASN A 192 21.16 14.20 1.93
CA ASN A 192 20.94 15.43 2.70
C ASN A 192 20.19 15.09 3.99
N ALA A 193 20.75 15.46 5.14
CA ALA A 193 20.12 15.37 6.46
C ALA A 193 20.46 16.63 7.29
N GLY A 194 19.45 17.20 7.96
CA GLY A 194 19.62 18.43 8.76
C GLY A 194 19.99 19.69 7.96
N GLY A 195 19.87 19.66 6.62
CA GLY A 195 20.34 20.71 5.71
C GLY A 195 21.77 20.50 5.17
N SER A 196 22.55 19.58 5.75
CA SER A 196 23.91 19.24 5.34
C SER A 196 23.96 18.01 4.43
N ARG A 197 25.02 17.91 3.62
CA ARG A 197 25.36 16.73 2.81
C ARG A 197 26.21 15.75 3.61
N HIS A 198 25.94 14.46 3.45
CA HIS A 198 26.64 13.35 4.11
C HIS A 198 26.79 12.18 3.13
N SER A 199 27.74 11.28 3.40
CA SER A 199 28.03 10.13 2.52
C SER A 199 28.21 8.84 3.35
N LEU A 200 27.52 7.75 2.99
CA LEU A 200 27.59 6.47 3.70
C LEU A 200 28.00 5.32 2.75
N ALA A 201 29.14 4.71 3.03
CA ALA A 201 29.62 3.52 2.35
C ALA A 201 28.95 2.25 2.88
N VAL A 202 28.45 1.40 1.97
CA VAL A 202 27.75 0.14 2.26
C VAL A 202 28.13 -0.96 1.27
N ASP A 203 27.83 -2.21 1.61
CA ASP A 203 28.13 -3.35 0.74
C ASP A 203 27.01 -3.61 -0.28
N VAL A 204 25.74 -3.53 0.14
CA VAL A 204 24.55 -3.87 -0.67
C VAL A 204 23.51 -2.75 -0.60
N VAL A 205 22.74 -2.55 -1.67
CA VAL A 205 21.72 -1.49 -1.77
C VAL A 205 20.38 -2.02 -2.26
N ILE A 206 19.31 -1.72 -1.52
CA ILE A 206 17.92 -1.99 -1.93
C ILE A 206 17.25 -0.65 -2.29
N GLY A 207 16.90 -0.48 -3.57
CA GLY A 207 16.12 0.65 -4.06
C GLY A 207 14.62 0.40 -3.86
N ALA A 208 14.05 1.03 -2.85
CA ALA A 208 12.61 1.04 -2.53
C ALA A 208 11.99 2.45 -2.72
N ASP A 209 12.70 3.36 -3.38
CA ASP A 209 12.49 4.82 -3.39
C ASP A 209 11.41 5.29 -4.38
N GLY A 210 10.38 4.46 -4.55
CA GLY A 210 9.17 4.78 -5.31
C GLY A 210 9.37 4.78 -6.84
N ALA A 211 8.27 5.09 -7.55
CA ALA A 211 8.26 5.23 -9.01
C ALA A 211 9.39 6.17 -9.54
N ASN A 212 9.65 7.26 -8.82
CA ASN A 212 10.67 8.26 -9.16
C ASN A 212 12.11 7.90 -8.72
N SER A 213 12.38 6.59 -8.50
CA SER A 213 13.64 6.07 -7.94
C SER A 213 14.91 6.71 -8.52
N ARG A 214 15.78 7.16 -7.63
CA ARG A 214 17.16 7.58 -7.89
C ARG A 214 18.10 6.38 -7.99
N VAL A 215 17.89 5.35 -7.16
CA VAL A 215 18.69 4.12 -7.22
C VAL A 215 18.61 3.49 -8.61
N ALA A 216 17.41 3.40 -9.18
CA ALA A 216 17.16 2.93 -10.54
C ALA A 216 17.88 3.79 -11.61
N LYS A 217 17.99 5.10 -11.40
CA LYS A 217 18.71 6.01 -12.32
C LYS A 217 20.23 5.80 -12.24
N SER A 218 20.80 5.71 -11.05
CA SER A 218 22.24 5.39 -10.86
C SER A 218 22.62 4.08 -11.53
N ILE A 219 21.81 3.02 -11.40
CA ILE A 219 22.09 1.72 -12.05
C ILE A 219 21.64 1.66 -13.52
N LYS A 220 21.21 2.77 -14.14
CA LYS A 220 20.68 2.82 -15.53
C LYS A 220 19.67 1.70 -15.80
N ALA A 221 18.62 1.64 -14.99
CA ALA A 221 17.65 0.54 -14.93
C ALA A 221 16.73 0.38 -16.16
N GLY A 222 16.69 1.39 -17.05
CA GLY A 222 15.66 1.56 -18.06
C GLY A 222 14.35 2.10 -17.46
N ASP A 223 13.58 2.82 -18.26
CA ASP A 223 12.29 3.37 -17.86
C ASP A 223 11.13 2.40 -18.15
N TYR A 224 9.94 2.75 -17.67
CA TYR A 224 8.72 1.94 -17.73
C TYR A 224 7.49 2.88 -17.78
N SER A 225 6.33 2.36 -18.16
CA SER A 225 5.09 3.15 -18.23
C SER A 225 4.49 3.41 -16.84
N CYS A 226 4.40 4.68 -16.44
CA CYS A 226 3.58 5.08 -15.31
C CYS A 226 2.14 5.39 -15.74
N ALA A 227 1.12 4.92 -15.02
CA ALA A 227 -0.14 5.66 -14.91
C ALA A 227 0.06 6.92 -14.05
N ILE A 228 -0.86 7.88 -14.08
CA ILE A 228 -1.05 8.85 -12.99
C ILE A 228 -2.35 8.51 -12.27
N ALA A 229 -2.29 8.43 -10.94
CA ALA A 229 -3.45 8.37 -10.06
C ALA A 229 -3.67 9.71 -9.39
N PHE A 230 -4.93 10.08 -9.18
CA PHE A 230 -5.39 11.28 -8.50
C PHE A 230 -6.52 10.90 -7.55
N GLN A 231 -6.54 11.47 -6.34
CA GLN A 231 -7.64 11.26 -5.41
C GLN A 231 -7.88 12.48 -4.52
N GLU A 232 -9.12 12.60 -4.08
CA GLU A 232 -9.56 13.52 -3.04
C GLU A 232 -9.96 12.69 -1.82
N ARG A 233 -9.44 13.04 -0.66
CA ARG A 233 -9.95 12.54 0.62
C ARG A 233 -11.11 13.45 1.03
N ILE A 234 -12.30 12.89 1.14
CA ILE A 234 -13.54 13.63 1.39
C ILE A 234 -14.14 13.13 2.71
N LYS A 235 -14.06 13.97 3.75
CA LYS A 235 -14.73 13.72 5.02
C LYS A 235 -16.23 13.91 4.83
N LEU A 236 -17.01 12.87 5.12
CA LEU A 236 -18.47 12.89 4.98
C LEU A 236 -19.14 13.12 6.35
N PRO A 237 -20.42 13.53 6.38
CA PRO A 237 -21.27 13.37 7.56
C PRO A 237 -21.39 11.90 7.97
N ASP A 238 -21.65 11.63 9.25
CA ASP A 238 -21.62 10.25 9.78
C ASP A 238 -22.69 9.35 9.13
N GLU A 239 -23.90 9.87 8.88
CA GLU A 239 -24.97 9.23 8.10
C GLU A 239 -24.51 8.77 6.70
N LYS A 240 -23.67 9.58 6.02
CA LYS A 240 -23.08 9.24 4.72
C LYS A 240 -21.90 8.27 4.84
N MET A 241 -21.21 8.26 5.99
CA MET A 241 -20.17 7.25 6.29
C MET A 241 -20.78 5.87 6.60
N GLU A 242 -22.03 5.79 7.08
CA GLU A 242 -22.74 4.52 7.35
C GLU A 242 -22.98 3.71 6.07
N TYR A 243 -23.42 4.36 4.97
CA TYR A 243 -23.49 3.73 3.64
C TYR A 243 -22.15 3.12 3.18
N TYR A 244 -21.04 3.71 3.63
CA TYR A 244 -19.66 3.31 3.32
C TYR A 244 -18.97 2.55 4.49
N GLN A 245 -19.73 1.97 5.43
CA GLN A 245 -19.19 1.24 6.57
C GLN A 245 -18.49 -0.08 6.17
N ASP A 246 -19.07 -0.83 5.23
CA ASP A 246 -18.57 -2.12 4.76
C ASP A 246 -18.39 -2.17 3.22
N LEU A 247 -18.60 -1.03 2.56
CA LEU A 247 -18.77 -0.92 1.11
C LEU A 247 -17.63 -0.14 0.44
N ALA A 248 -17.06 -0.73 -0.60
CA ALA A 248 -16.23 -0.04 -1.60
C ALA A 248 -16.98 0.07 -2.94
N GLU A 249 -16.67 1.09 -3.76
CA GLU A 249 -17.28 1.22 -5.09
C GLU A 249 -16.19 1.45 -6.16
N MET A 250 -16.30 0.74 -7.29
CA MET A 250 -15.41 0.83 -8.44
C MET A 250 -16.22 1.19 -9.69
N TYR A 251 -15.77 2.21 -10.41
CA TYR A 251 -16.45 2.81 -11.55
C TYR A 251 -15.59 2.68 -12.81
N VAL A 252 -16.17 2.20 -13.91
CA VAL A 252 -15.47 2.02 -15.19
C VAL A 252 -16.22 2.73 -16.33
N GLY A 253 -15.53 3.56 -17.10
CA GLY A 253 -16.11 4.28 -18.24
C GLY A 253 -15.26 5.49 -18.64
N ASN A 254 -15.19 5.81 -19.94
CA ASN A 254 -14.32 6.85 -20.50
C ASN A 254 -14.45 8.25 -19.85
N ASP A 255 -15.58 8.55 -19.22
CA ASP A 255 -15.88 9.76 -18.46
C ASP A 255 -15.18 9.80 -17.08
N VAL A 256 -15.01 8.65 -16.42
CA VAL A 256 -14.28 8.51 -15.15
C VAL A 256 -12.84 8.04 -15.34
N SER A 257 -12.53 7.34 -16.42
CA SER A 257 -11.18 6.92 -16.84
C SER A 257 -11.20 6.23 -18.22
N PRO A 258 -10.30 6.60 -19.16
CA PRO A 258 -10.29 6.05 -20.52
C PRO A 258 -9.59 4.70 -20.65
N ASP A 259 -8.75 4.31 -19.68
CA ASP A 259 -7.87 3.13 -19.74
C ASP A 259 -7.63 2.44 -18.37
N PHE A 260 -8.19 2.97 -17.29
CA PHE A 260 -8.14 2.43 -15.91
C PHE A 260 -9.55 2.50 -15.27
N TYR A 261 -9.68 2.49 -13.94
CA TYR A 261 -10.95 2.69 -13.21
C TYR A 261 -10.91 3.91 -12.26
N ALA A 262 -12.07 4.30 -11.75
CA ALA A 262 -12.25 5.25 -10.65
C ALA A 262 -12.84 4.56 -9.42
N TRP A 263 -12.65 5.10 -8.22
CA TRP A 263 -13.00 4.43 -6.96
C TRP A 263 -13.60 5.37 -5.91
N VAL A 264 -14.43 4.80 -5.03
CA VAL A 264 -14.78 5.35 -3.72
C VAL A 264 -14.45 4.32 -2.65
N PHE A 265 -13.39 4.57 -1.89
CA PHE A 265 -12.82 3.62 -0.94
C PHE A 265 -12.83 4.18 0.50
N PRO A 266 -13.50 3.52 1.46
CA PRO A 266 -13.70 4.09 2.79
C PRO A 266 -12.48 3.98 3.71
N LYS A 267 -12.46 4.89 4.70
CA LYS A 267 -11.54 4.95 5.84
C LYS A 267 -12.32 5.28 7.12
N CYS A 268 -11.63 5.68 8.18
CA CYS A 268 -12.19 5.89 9.51
C CYS A 268 -13.33 6.92 9.57
N ASP A 269 -13.18 8.04 8.85
CA ASP A 269 -14.05 9.22 8.90
C ASP A 269 -14.17 9.93 7.53
N HIS A 270 -13.70 9.30 6.46
CA HIS A 270 -13.69 9.83 5.10
C HIS A 270 -13.67 8.73 4.07
N VAL A 271 -14.03 9.08 2.83
CA VAL A 271 -13.76 8.26 1.64
C VAL A 271 -12.59 8.84 0.84
N ALA A 272 -11.83 7.98 0.16
CA ALA A 272 -10.95 8.38 -0.93
C ALA A 272 -11.73 8.23 -2.25
N VAL A 273 -12.02 9.36 -2.91
CA VAL A 273 -12.66 9.41 -4.23
C VAL A 273 -11.58 9.74 -5.26
N GLY A 274 -11.28 8.82 -6.18
CA GLY A 274 -10.15 8.98 -7.10
C GLY A 274 -10.28 8.25 -8.42
N THR A 275 -9.30 8.45 -9.28
CA THR A 275 -9.19 7.85 -10.62
C THR A 275 -7.73 7.76 -11.07
N GLY A 276 -7.46 6.99 -12.12
CA GLY A 276 -6.15 6.96 -12.77
C GLY A 276 -6.24 6.94 -14.31
N THR A 277 -5.11 7.18 -14.98
CA THR A 277 -4.97 6.95 -16.43
C THR A 277 -3.49 6.82 -16.84
N VAL A 278 -3.20 6.01 -17.86
CA VAL A 278 -1.88 5.89 -18.51
C VAL A 278 -1.80 6.79 -19.74
N CYS A 279 -2.84 6.79 -20.59
CA CYS A 279 -2.82 7.43 -21.90
C CYS A 279 -3.14 8.94 -21.87
N SER A 280 -3.92 9.41 -20.87
CA SER A 280 -4.61 10.71 -20.93
C SER A 280 -4.32 11.58 -19.70
N LYS A 281 -3.07 11.58 -19.23
CA LYS A 281 -2.62 12.15 -17.95
C LYS A 281 -2.97 13.62 -17.76
N GLN A 282 -2.94 14.41 -18.83
CA GLN A 282 -3.33 15.82 -18.86
C GLN A 282 -4.81 16.04 -18.50
N ASN A 283 -5.67 15.05 -18.78
CA ASN A 283 -7.11 15.10 -18.53
C ASN A 283 -7.49 14.51 -17.16
N ILE A 284 -6.54 14.16 -16.28
CA ILE A 284 -6.84 13.56 -14.97
C ILE A 284 -7.82 14.38 -14.11
N LYS A 285 -7.84 15.71 -14.25
CA LYS A 285 -8.81 16.60 -13.58
C LYS A 285 -10.21 16.60 -14.20
N LEU A 286 -10.34 16.23 -15.47
CA LEU A 286 -11.64 15.99 -16.11
C LEU A 286 -12.21 14.66 -15.60
N TYR A 287 -11.39 13.61 -15.54
CA TYR A 287 -11.77 12.30 -15.02
C TYR A 287 -12.13 12.34 -13.52
N GLN A 288 -11.40 13.11 -12.70
CA GLN A 288 -11.78 13.36 -11.30
C GLN A 288 -13.16 14.04 -11.20
N ARG A 289 -13.50 14.92 -12.15
CA ARG A 289 -14.81 15.57 -12.19
C ARG A 289 -15.91 14.57 -12.55
N GLY A 290 -15.69 13.72 -13.55
CA GLY A 290 -16.64 12.66 -13.92
C GLY A 290 -16.98 11.72 -12.76
N ILE A 291 -15.99 11.27 -11.98
CA ILE A 291 -16.29 10.46 -10.79
C ILE A 291 -17.00 11.28 -9.71
N ARG A 292 -16.58 12.54 -9.45
CA ARG A 292 -17.25 13.46 -8.52
C ARG A 292 -18.72 13.71 -8.88
N GLU A 293 -19.04 13.77 -10.18
CA GLU A 293 -20.41 13.89 -10.71
C GLU A 293 -21.20 12.59 -10.52
N ARG A 294 -20.63 11.42 -10.88
CA ARG A 294 -21.28 10.10 -10.68
C ARG A 294 -21.58 9.76 -9.22
N VAL A 295 -20.86 10.32 -8.24
CA VAL A 295 -21.04 9.99 -6.82
C VAL A 295 -21.56 11.15 -5.96
N GLU A 296 -21.97 12.27 -6.57
CA GLU A 296 -22.43 13.47 -5.85
C GLU A 296 -23.46 13.15 -4.73
N PRO A 297 -24.56 12.40 -4.96
CA PRO A 297 -25.58 12.22 -3.92
C PRO A 297 -25.10 11.42 -2.70
N LYS A 298 -24.00 10.66 -2.87
CA LYS A 298 -23.37 9.84 -1.83
C LYS A 298 -22.32 10.61 -1.02
N ILE A 299 -21.78 11.70 -1.57
CA ILE A 299 -20.74 12.54 -0.96
C ILE A 299 -21.20 13.98 -0.68
N SER A 300 -22.49 14.27 -0.89
CA SER A 300 -23.13 15.54 -0.58
C SER A 300 -22.99 15.91 0.90
N GLY A 301 -22.76 17.19 1.17
CA GLY A 301 -22.31 17.69 2.49
C GLY A 301 -20.85 17.36 2.86
N GLY A 302 -20.15 16.54 2.06
CA GLY A 302 -18.78 16.14 2.31
C GLY A 302 -17.74 17.24 2.02
N LYS A 303 -16.72 17.34 2.88
CA LYS A 303 -15.61 18.30 2.78
C LYS A 303 -14.35 17.62 2.25
N VAL A 304 -13.78 18.14 1.16
CA VAL A 304 -12.42 17.75 0.71
C VAL A 304 -11.41 18.19 1.76
N ILE A 305 -10.72 17.23 2.38
CA ILE A 305 -9.69 17.45 3.41
C ILE A 305 -8.27 17.29 2.87
N LYS A 306 -8.10 16.62 1.72
CA LYS A 306 -6.80 16.48 1.03
C LYS A 306 -7.00 16.21 -0.45
N VAL A 307 -6.16 16.79 -1.29
CA VAL A 307 -6.06 16.50 -2.73
C VAL A 307 -4.68 15.89 -2.98
N GLU A 308 -4.63 14.77 -3.69
CA GLU A 308 -3.42 13.94 -3.79
C GLU A 308 -3.22 13.38 -5.21
N ALA A 309 -1.97 13.25 -5.66
CA ALA A 309 -1.65 12.60 -6.94
C ALA A 309 -0.31 11.85 -6.87
N HIS A 310 -0.18 10.74 -7.62
CA HIS A 310 1.07 9.98 -7.71
C HIS A 310 1.18 9.17 -9.02
N PRO A 311 2.39 8.99 -9.59
CA PRO A 311 2.60 7.98 -10.63
C PRO A 311 2.41 6.55 -10.08
N ILE A 312 1.82 5.66 -10.87
CA ILE A 312 1.71 4.23 -10.55
C ILE A 312 2.51 3.41 -11.57
N PRO A 313 3.47 2.57 -11.14
CA PRO A 313 4.39 1.88 -12.03
C PRO A 313 3.94 0.46 -12.42
N GLU A 314 3.21 0.38 -13.53
CA GLU A 314 2.40 -0.79 -13.92
C GLU A 314 3.15 -1.94 -14.62
N HIS A 315 4.43 -1.78 -14.92
CA HIS A 315 5.24 -2.82 -15.57
C HIS A 315 6.64 -2.88 -14.95
N PRO A 316 7.20 -4.09 -14.74
CA PRO A 316 8.58 -4.26 -14.27
C PRO A 316 9.61 -3.52 -15.14
N ARG A 317 10.63 -2.93 -14.52
CA ARG A 317 11.76 -2.31 -15.23
C ARG A 317 12.55 -3.35 -16.06
N PRO A 318 13.15 -2.94 -17.20
CA PRO A 318 14.05 -3.79 -17.98
C PRO A 318 15.21 -4.36 -17.16
N VAL A 319 15.79 -3.56 -16.25
CA VAL A 319 16.83 -3.99 -15.32
C VAL A 319 16.41 -3.72 -13.89
N ARG A 320 16.30 -4.79 -13.10
CA ARG A 320 15.87 -4.76 -11.68
C ARG A 320 17.01 -5.05 -10.69
N ILE A 321 18.15 -5.50 -11.18
CA ILE A 321 19.37 -5.82 -10.42
C ILE A 321 20.59 -5.34 -11.21
N ARG A 322 21.60 -4.75 -10.54
CA ARG A 322 22.94 -4.52 -11.11
C ARG A 322 24.00 -4.42 -10.00
N GLY A 323 25.11 -5.15 -10.15
CA GLY A 323 26.03 -5.43 -9.05
C GLY A 323 25.28 -5.95 -7.83
N ARG A 324 25.59 -5.44 -6.64
CA ARG A 324 24.86 -5.71 -5.38
C ARG A 324 23.77 -4.65 -5.12
N VAL A 325 23.11 -4.19 -6.18
CA VAL A 325 21.93 -3.32 -6.10
C VAL A 325 20.72 -4.06 -6.62
N ALA A 326 19.64 -4.10 -5.84
CA ALA A 326 18.35 -4.64 -6.23
C ALA A 326 17.25 -3.58 -6.09
N LEU A 327 16.27 -3.60 -6.99
CA LEU A 327 15.07 -2.76 -6.91
C LEU A 327 13.89 -3.59 -6.38
N VAL A 328 13.01 -2.94 -5.60
CA VAL A 328 11.79 -3.55 -5.01
C VAL A 328 10.57 -2.65 -5.20
N GLY A 329 9.38 -3.24 -5.16
CA GLY A 329 8.09 -2.56 -5.22
C GLY A 329 7.94 -1.57 -6.39
N ASP A 330 7.44 -0.38 -6.07
CA ASP A 330 7.28 0.74 -7.00
C ASP A 330 8.57 1.06 -7.81
N ALA A 331 9.76 0.94 -7.21
CA ALA A 331 11.02 1.26 -7.89
C ALA A 331 11.41 0.21 -8.94
N ALA A 332 11.01 -1.06 -8.72
CA ALA A 332 11.17 -2.17 -9.66
C ALA A 332 10.07 -2.25 -10.73
N GLY A 333 8.96 -1.54 -10.55
CA GLY A 333 7.78 -1.65 -11.43
C GLY A 333 6.78 -2.73 -11.02
N TYR A 334 6.66 -3.01 -9.72
CA TYR A 334 5.79 -4.08 -9.18
C TYR A 334 4.45 -3.54 -8.67
N VAL A 335 3.71 -2.83 -9.52
CA VAL A 335 2.26 -2.65 -9.36
C VAL A 335 1.56 -3.42 -10.47
N THR A 336 0.55 -4.21 -10.11
CA THR A 336 -0.18 -5.03 -11.08
C THR A 336 -1.15 -4.19 -11.92
N LYS A 337 -1.22 -4.48 -13.23
CA LYS A 337 -2.27 -3.95 -14.11
C LYS A 337 -3.67 -4.45 -13.73
N CYS A 338 -4.67 -3.83 -14.36
CA CYS A 338 -6.11 -3.98 -14.10
C CYS A 338 -6.54 -3.52 -12.70
N SER A 339 -5.86 -3.96 -11.63
CA SER A 339 -6.18 -3.63 -10.23
C SER A 339 -5.43 -2.43 -9.66
N GLY A 340 -4.23 -2.09 -10.16
CA GLY A 340 -3.38 -1.03 -9.59
C GLY A 340 -2.83 -1.37 -8.19
N GLU A 341 -2.84 -2.65 -7.81
CA GLU A 341 -2.42 -3.07 -6.47
C GLU A 341 -0.89 -3.04 -6.32
N GLY A 342 -0.41 -2.18 -5.41
CA GLY A 342 1.02 -2.05 -5.12
C GLY A 342 1.44 -2.39 -3.69
N ILE A 343 0.55 -2.35 -2.70
CA ILE A 343 0.97 -2.38 -1.27
C ILE A 343 1.54 -3.76 -0.89
N TYR A 344 0.82 -4.85 -1.20
CA TYR A 344 1.29 -6.21 -0.97
C TYR A 344 2.57 -6.51 -1.75
N PHE A 345 2.57 -6.27 -3.06
CA PHE A 345 3.72 -6.56 -3.92
C PHE A 345 4.96 -5.74 -3.55
N ALA A 346 4.79 -4.51 -3.05
CA ALA A 346 5.87 -3.72 -2.46
C ALA A 346 6.46 -4.41 -1.22
N ALA A 347 5.66 -4.65 -0.18
CA ALA A 347 6.13 -5.30 1.06
C ALA A 347 6.75 -6.68 0.78
N LYS A 348 6.11 -7.48 -0.09
CA LYS A 348 6.53 -8.82 -0.47
C LYS A 348 7.86 -8.84 -1.23
N SER A 349 8.05 -7.95 -2.20
CA SER A 349 9.35 -7.86 -2.91
C SER A 349 10.47 -7.35 -2.00
N GLY A 350 10.17 -6.42 -1.09
CA GLY A 350 11.10 -5.99 -0.05
C GLY A 350 11.60 -7.16 0.82
N LYS A 351 10.66 -7.91 1.40
CA LYS A 351 10.94 -9.09 2.23
C LYS A 351 11.69 -10.19 1.46
N LEU A 352 11.21 -10.59 0.27
CA LEU A 352 11.87 -11.62 -0.56
C LEU A 352 13.30 -11.20 -0.98
N CYS A 353 13.53 -9.92 -1.27
CA CYS A 353 14.86 -9.41 -1.59
C CYS A 353 15.81 -9.50 -0.38
N ALA A 354 15.32 -9.19 0.82
CA ALA A 354 16.08 -9.31 2.07
C ALA A 354 16.35 -10.78 2.46
N GLU A 355 15.36 -11.67 2.34
CA GLU A 355 15.49 -13.12 2.55
C GLU A 355 16.55 -13.71 1.60
N ALA A 356 16.52 -13.33 0.32
CA ALA A 356 17.52 -13.71 -0.67
C ALA A 356 18.94 -13.18 -0.35
N ILE A 357 19.07 -11.93 0.11
CA ILE A 357 20.35 -11.36 0.55
C ILE A 357 20.88 -12.12 1.77
N LEU A 358 20.06 -12.41 2.77
CA LEU A 358 20.46 -13.18 3.95
C LEU A 358 20.91 -14.59 3.60
N LYS A 359 20.15 -15.29 2.75
CA LYS A 359 20.48 -16.63 2.24
C LYS A 359 21.81 -16.63 1.47
N ALA A 360 21.96 -15.71 0.52
CA ALA A 360 23.17 -15.61 -0.30
C ALA A 360 24.41 -15.22 0.52
N SER A 361 24.26 -14.40 1.55
CA SER A 361 25.35 -13.89 2.37
C SER A 361 25.67 -14.73 3.61
N GLU A 362 25.04 -15.89 3.79
CA GLU A 362 25.18 -16.71 5.00
C GLU A 362 24.90 -15.89 6.28
N GLY A 363 23.78 -15.15 6.28
CA GLY A 363 23.40 -14.24 7.35
C GLY A 363 24.35 -13.04 7.49
N GLY A 364 24.82 -12.49 6.37
CA GLY A 364 25.71 -11.32 6.34
C GLY A 364 27.19 -11.60 6.60
N LEU A 365 27.65 -12.85 6.55
CA LEU A 365 29.06 -13.25 6.70
C LEU A 365 29.86 -13.23 5.38
N ARG A 366 29.20 -13.45 4.24
CA ARG A 366 29.80 -13.51 2.90
C ARG A 366 29.34 -12.35 2.00
N MET A 367 30.23 -11.84 1.17
CA MET A 367 29.90 -10.86 0.12
C MET A 367 29.11 -11.54 -1.01
N ILE A 368 27.96 -10.95 -1.37
CA ILE A 368 27.10 -11.46 -2.45
C ILE A 368 27.53 -10.95 -3.82
N SER A 369 27.06 -11.60 -4.88
CA SER A 369 27.25 -11.20 -6.28
C SER A 369 25.94 -10.70 -6.93
N GLU A 370 26.05 -10.14 -8.14
CA GLU A 370 24.88 -9.85 -8.98
C GLU A 370 24.08 -11.12 -9.33
N GLU A 371 24.78 -12.25 -9.48
CA GLU A 371 24.19 -13.53 -9.81
C GLU A 371 23.50 -14.20 -8.61
N ASP A 372 24.00 -13.99 -7.39
CA ASP A 372 23.28 -14.37 -6.17
C ASP A 372 21.92 -13.67 -6.08
N LEU A 373 21.86 -12.38 -6.39
CA LEU A 373 20.60 -11.63 -6.42
C LEU A 373 19.67 -12.11 -7.56
N ARG A 374 20.20 -12.50 -8.73
CA ARG A 374 19.37 -13.13 -9.78
C ARG A 374 18.79 -14.47 -9.34
N ARG A 375 19.66 -15.34 -8.83
CA ARG A 375 19.35 -16.73 -8.51
C ARG A 375 18.39 -16.87 -7.32
N GLU A 376 18.59 -16.07 -6.28
CA GLU A 376 17.80 -16.16 -5.04
C GLU A 376 16.59 -15.21 -5.03
N TYR A 377 16.72 -13.94 -5.48
CA TYR A 377 15.61 -12.98 -5.47
C TYR A 377 14.82 -12.95 -6.78
N LEU A 378 15.47 -12.68 -7.92
CA LEU A 378 14.74 -12.39 -9.16
C LEU A 378 14.01 -13.61 -9.71
N LYS A 379 14.68 -14.78 -9.69
CA LYS A 379 14.11 -16.06 -10.11
C LYS A 379 12.90 -16.45 -9.26
N GLU A 380 12.95 -16.20 -7.94
CA GLU A 380 11.83 -16.49 -7.05
C GLU A 380 10.66 -15.52 -7.26
N TRP A 381 10.94 -14.23 -7.42
CA TRP A 381 9.91 -13.22 -7.73
C TRP A 381 9.20 -13.50 -9.05
N ASP A 382 9.96 -13.68 -10.14
CA ASP A 382 9.40 -13.91 -11.47
C ASP A 382 8.70 -15.28 -11.53
N GLY A 383 9.26 -16.31 -10.88
CA GLY A 383 8.62 -17.63 -10.76
C GLY A 383 7.29 -17.60 -10.01
N LYS A 384 7.14 -16.73 -9.00
CA LYS A 384 5.88 -16.60 -8.23
C LYS A 384 4.84 -15.72 -8.92
N TYR A 385 5.24 -14.64 -9.60
CA TYR A 385 4.29 -13.58 -10.00
C TYR A 385 4.25 -13.23 -11.49
N LEU A 386 5.25 -13.59 -12.32
CA LEU A 386 5.30 -13.13 -13.72
C LEU A 386 4.10 -13.63 -14.55
N VAL A 387 3.54 -14.80 -14.22
CA VAL A 387 2.31 -15.31 -14.84
C VAL A 387 1.11 -14.44 -14.47
N THR A 388 0.97 -14.04 -13.21
CA THR A 388 -0.10 -13.14 -12.74
C THR A 388 -0.04 -11.78 -13.44
N TYR A 389 1.15 -11.20 -13.60
CA TYR A 389 1.32 -9.94 -14.34
C TYR A 389 0.88 -10.10 -15.81
N ARG A 390 1.32 -11.16 -16.51
CA ARG A 390 0.91 -11.44 -17.90
C ARG A 390 -0.60 -11.65 -18.06
N LEU A 391 -1.24 -12.31 -17.10
CA LEU A 391 -2.69 -12.50 -17.09
C LEU A 391 -3.44 -11.18 -16.90
N LEU A 392 -3.01 -10.36 -15.93
CA LEU A 392 -3.63 -9.05 -15.67
C LEU A 392 -3.38 -8.05 -16.80
N ASP A 393 -2.22 -8.12 -17.48
CA ASP A 393 -1.93 -7.37 -18.70
C ASP A 393 -2.87 -7.75 -19.86
N LEU A 394 -3.19 -9.05 -20.01
CA LEU A 394 -4.13 -9.54 -21.03
C LEU A 394 -5.56 -9.08 -20.72
N LEU A 395 -6.03 -9.28 -19.49
CA LEU A 395 -7.35 -8.85 -19.03
C LEU A 395 -7.52 -7.32 -19.15
N HIS A 396 -6.47 -6.56 -18.87
CA HIS A 396 -6.44 -5.10 -19.07
C HIS A 396 -6.68 -4.73 -20.53
N ARG A 397 -5.95 -5.35 -21.47
CA ARG A 397 -6.10 -5.09 -22.92
C ARG A 397 -7.50 -5.43 -23.44
N VAL A 398 -8.07 -6.55 -22.99
CA VAL A 398 -9.42 -6.98 -23.40
C VAL A 398 -10.48 -6.01 -22.88
N PHE A 399 -10.50 -5.74 -21.56
CA PHE A 399 -11.64 -5.08 -20.92
C PHE A 399 -11.55 -3.55 -20.83
N TYR A 400 -10.36 -2.94 -20.91
CA TYR A 400 -10.18 -1.49 -20.78
C TYR A 400 -9.98 -0.77 -22.13
N GLY A 401 -10.12 -1.49 -23.26
CA GLY A 401 -10.03 -0.90 -24.60
C GLY A 401 -11.25 -0.08 -25.04
N SER A 402 -12.43 -0.29 -24.44
CA SER A 402 -13.65 0.47 -24.77
C SER A 402 -14.70 0.43 -23.66
N ASN A 403 -15.70 1.33 -23.72
CA ASN A 403 -16.86 1.26 -22.82
C ASN A 403 -17.65 -0.04 -23.01
N ALA A 404 -17.82 -0.53 -24.23
CA ALA A 404 -18.48 -1.82 -24.48
C ALA A 404 -17.77 -2.97 -23.75
N ALA A 405 -16.43 -2.99 -23.75
CA ALA A 405 -15.66 -4.01 -23.04
C ALA A 405 -15.76 -3.86 -21.51
N ARG A 406 -15.99 -2.63 -21.01
CA ARG A 406 -16.27 -2.39 -19.59
C ARG A 406 -17.67 -2.86 -19.17
N GLU A 407 -18.69 -2.71 -20.02
CA GLU A 407 -20.01 -3.32 -19.77
C GLU A 407 -19.86 -4.83 -19.61
N ALA A 408 -19.13 -5.50 -20.52
CA ALA A 408 -18.86 -6.93 -20.45
C ALA A 408 -18.09 -7.33 -19.18
N LEU A 409 -17.10 -6.52 -18.74
CA LEU A 409 -16.40 -6.74 -17.47
C LEU A 409 -17.35 -6.68 -16.27
N VAL A 410 -18.25 -5.68 -16.21
CA VAL A 410 -19.22 -5.55 -15.11
C VAL A 410 -20.24 -6.69 -15.14
N GLU A 411 -20.72 -7.09 -16.32
CA GLU A 411 -21.62 -8.25 -16.48
C GLU A 411 -20.96 -9.54 -15.96
N LEU A 412 -19.70 -9.80 -16.33
CA LEU A 412 -18.94 -10.97 -15.88
C LEU A 412 -18.67 -10.95 -14.38
N CYS A 413 -18.47 -9.78 -13.77
CA CYS A 413 -18.38 -9.66 -12.32
C CYS A 413 -19.70 -10.05 -11.59
N GLY A 414 -20.83 -10.15 -12.30
CA GLY A 414 -22.09 -10.65 -11.75
C GLY A 414 -22.11 -12.15 -11.48
N ASP A 415 -21.22 -12.92 -12.11
CA ASP A 415 -21.14 -14.38 -12.00
C ASP A 415 -20.38 -14.80 -10.73
N GLU A 416 -21.00 -15.65 -9.90
CA GLU A 416 -20.46 -16.04 -8.60
C GLU A 416 -19.16 -16.84 -8.69
N TYR A 417 -18.93 -17.60 -9.77
CA TYR A 417 -17.66 -18.28 -10.01
C TYR A 417 -16.55 -17.25 -10.28
N VAL A 418 -16.83 -16.22 -11.09
CA VAL A 418 -15.92 -15.10 -11.33
C VAL A 418 -15.63 -14.34 -10.03
N GLN A 419 -16.64 -14.09 -9.18
CA GLN A 419 -16.42 -13.49 -7.87
C GLN A 419 -15.50 -14.36 -7.00
N ARG A 420 -15.81 -15.65 -6.86
CA ARG A 420 -15.02 -16.60 -6.04
C ARG A 420 -13.56 -16.66 -6.49
N MET A 421 -13.32 -16.91 -7.79
CA MET A 421 -11.97 -17.00 -8.36
C MET A 421 -11.19 -15.70 -8.16
N THR A 422 -11.86 -14.55 -8.27
CA THR A 422 -11.24 -13.24 -8.04
C THR A 422 -10.89 -13.02 -6.56
N PHE A 423 -11.81 -13.31 -5.62
CA PHE A 423 -11.55 -13.10 -4.20
C PHE A 423 -10.55 -14.09 -3.61
N GLU A 424 -10.58 -15.37 -3.99
CA GLU A 424 -9.55 -16.32 -3.59
C GLU A 424 -8.17 -15.88 -4.10
N SER A 425 -8.07 -15.49 -5.38
CA SER A 425 -6.82 -15.01 -5.96
C SER A 425 -6.36 -13.68 -5.35
N TYR A 426 -7.29 -12.78 -5.02
CA TYR A 426 -6.97 -11.48 -4.43
C TYR A 426 -6.57 -11.60 -2.96
N LEU A 427 -7.34 -12.28 -2.11
CA LEU A 427 -7.14 -12.29 -0.66
C LEU A 427 -5.97 -13.15 -0.21
N TYR A 428 -5.62 -14.19 -0.99
CA TYR A 428 -4.56 -15.16 -0.64
C TYR A 428 -3.34 -15.13 -1.57
N LYS A 429 -3.40 -14.38 -2.69
CA LYS A 429 -2.30 -14.18 -3.67
C LYS A 429 -1.70 -15.48 -4.21
N ARG A 430 -2.58 -16.47 -4.41
CA ARG A 430 -2.35 -17.73 -5.12
C ARG A 430 -3.23 -17.71 -6.37
N LEU A 431 -2.99 -18.58 -7.33
CA LEU A 431 -4.03 -18.86 -8.33
C LEU A 431 -5.12 -19.68 -7.62
N ALA A 432 -6.38 -19.25 -7.73
CA ALA A 432 -7.52 -20.01 -7.24
C ALA A 432 -7.62 -21.36 -7.95
N GLU A 433 -8.12 -22.38 -7.24
CA GLU A 433 -8.33 -23.70 -7.84
C GLU A 433 -9.61 -23.65 -8.69
N GLY A 434 -9.42 -23.77 -10.01
CA GLY A 434 -10.46 -23.73 -11.01
C GLY A 434 -11.08 -25.11 -11.24
N ASP A 435 -12.39 -25.12 -11.47
CA ASP A 435 -13.06 -26.29 -12.04
C ASP A 435 -13.03 -26.20 -13.57
N ARG A 436 -12.70 -27.31 -14.23
CA ARG A 436 -12.47 -27.33 -15.69
C ARG A 436 -13.72 -27.07 -16.52
N TRP A 437 -14.91 -27.31 -15.97
CA TRP A 437 -16.19 -27.07 -16.63
C TRP A 437 -16.67 -25.64 -16.40
N GLU A 438 -16.58 -25.14 -15.17
CA GLU A 438 -16.87 -23.74 -14.84
C GLU A 438 -15.87 -22.76 -15.49
N ASP A 439 -14.58 -23.13 -15.64
CA ASP A 439 -13.62 -22.35 -16.43
C ASP A 439 -14.02 -22.27 -17.92
N ALA A 440 -14.44 -23.38 -18.53
CA ALA A 440 -14.89 -23.41 -19.91
C ALA A 440 -16.19 -22.60 -20.11
N LYS A 441 -17.11 -22.68 -19.15
CA LYS A 441 -18.35 -21.90 -19.06
C LYS A 441 -18.07 -20.41 -18.84
N MET A 442 -17.10 -20.04 -18.00
CA MET A 442 -16.64 -18.66 -17.81
C MET A 442 -16.06 -18.09 -19.11
N VAL A 443 -15.26 -18.86 -19.86
CA VAL A 443 -14.76 -18.47 -21.18
C VAL A 443 -15.92 -18.31 -22.18
N PHE A 444 -16.88 -19.23 -22.22
CA PHE A 444 -18.06 -19.11 -23.08
C PHE A 444 -18.93 -17.90 -22.73
N ASN A 445 -19.19 -17.66 -21.44
CA ASN A 445 -19.89 -16.49 -20.93
C ASN A 445 -19.15 -15.19 -21.28
N THR A 446 -17.82 -15.19 -21.22
CA THR A 446 -16.97 -14.08 -21.65
C THR A 446 -17.14 -13.80 -23.15
N PHE A 447 -17.03 -14.81 -24.01
CA PHE A 447 -17.29 -14.64 -25.44
C PHE A 447 -18.73 -14.17 -25.71
N GLY A 448 -19.73 -14.75 -25.05
CA GLY A 448 -21.12 -14.35 -25.17
C GLY A 448 -21.38 -12.90 -24.76
N SER A 449 -20.75 -12.43 -23.67
CA SER A 449 -20.80 -11.05 -23.21
C SER A 449 -20.10 -10.09 -24.18
N LEU A 450 -18.90 -10.44 -24.66
CA LEU A 450 -18.17 -9.67 -25.67
C LEU A 450 -18.92 -9.61 -27.03
N ILE A 451 -19.72 -10.63 -27.37
CA ILE A 451 -20.63 -10.63 -28.52
C ILE A 451 -21.84 -9.71 -28.26
N ARG A 452 -22.50 -9.81 -27.09
CA ARG A 452 -23.60 -8.91 -26.70
C ARG A 452 -23.18 -7.44 -26.75
N CYS A 453 -21.95 -7.16 -26.32
CA CYS A 453 -21.34 -5.82 -26.35
C CYS A 453 -20.73 -5.44 -27.71
N GLN A 454 -20.94 -6.22 -28.78
CA GLN A 454 -20.51 -5.92 -30.16
C GLN A 454 -18.99 -5.72 -30.35
N ILE A 455 -18.17 -6.38 -29.53
CA ILE A 455 -16.70 -6.32 -29.60
C ILE A 455 -16.20 -7.38 -30.58
N VAL A 456 -16.69 -8.61 -30.44
CA VAL A 456 -16.39 -9.72 -31.37
C VAL A 456 -17.02 -9.43 -32.73
N GLY A 457 -16.19 -8.96 -33.67
CA GLY A 457 -16.58 -8.60 -35.03
C GLY A 457 -15.82 -7.39 -35.58
N ARG A 458 -15.45 -6.42 -34.73
CA ARG A 458 -14.72 -5.21 -35.16
C ARG A 458 -13.28 -5.50 -35.59
N ASP A 459 -12.56 -6.33 -34.84
CA ASP A 459 -11.14 -6.62 -35.11
C ASP A 459 -10.92 -7.37 -36.44
N ILE A 460 -11.95 -8.07 -36.94
CA ILE A 460 -11.91 -8.75 -38.25
C ILE A 460 -11.99 -7.75 -39.42
N GLN A 461 -12.54 -6.55 -39.21
CA GLN A 461 -12.45 -5.44 -40.18
C GLN A 461 -11.13 -4.68 -40.03
N ALA A 462 -10.61 -4.52 -38.82
CA ALA A 462 -9.30 -3.89 -38.58
C ALA A 462 -8.10 -4.70 -39.10
N LEU A 463 -8.29 -5.99 -39.41
CA LEU A 463 -7.31 -6.89 -40.03
C LEU A 463 -7.52 -7.08 -41.54
N ARG A 464 -8.27 -6.18 -42.21
CA ARG A 464 -8.60 -6.25 -43.65
C ARG A 464 -8.39 -4.94 -44.43
N VAL A 465 -7.52 -4.06 -43.93
CA VAL A 465 -7.02 -2.84 -44.59
C VAL A 465 -5.51 -2.76 -44.41
#